data_AF-A0A7X8GIA0-F1
#
_entry.id   AF-A0A7X8GIA0-F1
#
_cell.length_a   1.000
_cell.length_b   1.000
_cell.length_c   1.000
_cell.angle_alpha   90.00
_cell.angle_beta   90.00
_cell.angle_gamma   90.00
#
_symmetry.space_group_name_H-M   'P 1'
#
loop_
_entity.id
_entity.type
_entity.pdbx_description
1 polymer ?
#
loop_
_entity_poly.entity_id
_entity_poly.type
_entity_poly.pdbx_seq_one_letter_code
_entity_poly.pdbx_strand_id
1 'polypeptide(L)'
;MERIGEVFISHTHADAEIAHALSEALEKIFGDLVTTSYSTKKELDGGIKPGEEWFRWIVERVRSANVAVILLTPSSTQRPWVLWEAGAVYGAGIASADTDSRKVRPLVFKLTGSQVPSPFAGIQGVEGDGRSGIERFLSDLIEDFAPRMQKSQLVRAGKMLEPAIDTYLERVEEALRDAPLLPTEAAIQEWCERLDRLGAENRMSEVEHLHDWLNLTFGRTRDDRPLPLDLRLHRRLGNAYQAAKRPDRAAQEFALALEFAPRDIFLLRALGLAYLDGRRPDDAARVIARIAQLDPDAFSHNAECAALKARLQRERDDFEGAAETYRTALEHNPHSYYLADVLGQTLLRLGKHEEARGAYRRAREIIDRLSEQNIWTCATRATASIVLDDEPRALQHLSEIAALEPSPDELQRIVDGLERLQKWLNIEPAVFLKWRAALRSAS
;
A
#
# COMPACT_ATOMS: atom_id res chain seq x y z
N MET A 1 31.60 -5.51 -43.40
CA MET A 1 32.51 -5.11 -42.31
C MET A 1 32.40 -6.15 -41.22
N GLU A 2 33.51 -6.52 -40.59
CA GLU A 2 33.50 -7.50 -39.50
C GLU A 2 32.89 -6.86 -38.25
N ARG A 3 31.91 -7.52 -37.62
CA ARG A 3 31.27 -7.05 -36.38
C ARG A 3 32.30 -7.12 -35.24
N ILE A 4 32.40 -6.08 -34.42
CA ILE A 4 33.44 -5.96 -33.38
C ILE A 4 32.88 -6.14 -31.95
N GLY A 5 31.55 -6.07 -31.80
CA GLY A 5 30.90 -6.40 -30.53
C GLY A 5 29.38 -6.40 -30.53
N GLU A 6 28.82 -6.91 -29.45
CA GLU A 6 27.38 -6.92 -29.12
C GLU A 6 27.14 -6.24 -27.77
N VAL A 7 26.12 -5.37 -27.72
CA VAL A 7 25.61 -4.71 -26.51
C VAL A 7 24.20 -5.21 -26.23
N PHE A 8 23.99 -5.79 -25.07
CA PHE A 8 22.66 -6.20 -24.61
C PHE A 8 22.06 -5.12 -23.70
N ILE A 9 20.79 -4.75 -23.92
CA ILE A 9 20.07 -3.74 -23.11
C ILE A 9 18.92 -4.41 -22.36
N SER A 10 19.12 -4.65 -21.06
CA SER A 10 18.06 -5.14 -20.15
C SER A 10 17.19 -3.99 -19.67
N HIS A 11 15.88 -4.14 -19.82
CA HIS A 11 14.89 -3.10 -19.58
C HIS A 11 13.50 -3.71 -19.34
N THR A 12 12.57 -2.95 -18.75
CA THR A 12 11.16 -3.35 -18.70
C THR A 12 10.39 -2.84 -19.91
N HIS A 13 9.19 -3.36 -20.14
CA HIS A 13 8.33 -2.84 -21.21
C HIS A 13 8.05 -1.33 -21.09
N ALA A 14 8.02 -0.77 -19.88
CA ALA A 14 7.84 0.67 -19.67
C ALA A 14 9.04 1.49 -20.16
N ASP A 15 10.23 0.89 -20.17
CA ASP A 15 11.51 1.53 -20.50
C ASP A 15 11.91 1.31 -21.97
N ALA A 16 11.01 0.77 -22.80
CA ALA A 16 11.29 0.39 -24.19
C ALA A 16 11.81 1.57 -25.03
N GLU A 17 11.24 2.76 -24.84
CA GLU A 17 11.68 3.97 -25.56
C GLU A 17 13.10 4.40 -25.15
N ILE A 18 13.49 4.21 -23.89
CA ILE A 18 14.84 4.48 -23.41
C ILE A 18 15.82 3.49 -24.03
N ALA A 19 15.45 2.20 -24.06
CA ALA A 19 16.27 1.16 -24.70
C ALA A 19 16.45 1.42 -26.20
N HIS A 20 15.39 1.85 -26.88
CA HIS A 20 15.44 2.20 -28.30
C HIS A 20 16.29 3.45 -28.55
N ALA A 21 16.15 4.51 -27.74
CA ALA A 21 16.99 5.71 -27.82
C ALA A 21 18.47 5.39 -27.64
N LEU A 22 18.81 4.52 -26.66
CA LEU A 22 20.18 4.07 -26.45
C LEU A 22 20.70 3.26 -27.65
N SER A 23 19.88 2.38 -28.21
CA SER A 23 20.24 1.62 -29.42
C SER A 23 20.59 2.53 -30.59
N GLU A 24 19.77 3.55 -30.86
CA GLU A 24 20.03 4.50 -31.94
C GLU A 24 21.28 5.34 -31.70
N ALA A 25 21.55 5.73 -30.44
CA ALA A 25 22.77 6.43 -30.10
C ALA A 25 24.01 5.58 -30.40
N LEU A 26 23.98 4.28 -30.05
CA LEU A 26 25.04 3.34 -30.36
C LEU A 26 25.19 3.11 -31.88
N GLU A 27 24.08 2.99 -32.62
CA GLU A 27 24.10 2.87 -34.08
C GLU A 27 24.65 4.14 -34.76
N LYS A 28 24.35 5.34 -34.25
CA LYS A 28 24.93 6.60 -34.73
C LYS A 28 26.45 6.65 -34.53
N ILE A 29 26.95 6.16 -33.39
CA ILE A 29 28.37 6.19 -33.02
C ILE A 29 29.16 5.10 -33.76
N PHE A 30 28.68 3.86 -33.74
CA PHE A 30 29.41 2.69 -34.19
C PHE A 30 28.99 2.19 -35.58
N GLY A 31 27.82 2.58 -36.10
CA GLY A 31 27.24 1.98 -37.30
C GLY A 31 27.05 0.46 -37.14
N ASP A 32 27.31 -0.30 -38.19
CA ASP A 32 27.18 -1.77 -38.19
C ASP A 32 28.27 -2.51 -37.40
N LEU A 33 29.21 -1.79 -36.79
CA LEU A 33 30.33 -2.39 -36.05
C LEU A 33 29.87 -3.02 -34.73
N VAL A 34 28.96 -2.36 -34.03
CA VAL A 34 28.40 -2.82 -32.76
C VAL A 34 26.92 -3.07 -32.95
N THR A 35 26.47 -4.26 -32.57
CA THR A 35 25.05 -4.64 -32.64
C THR A 35 24.40 -4.54 -31.28
N THR A 36 23.14 -4.12 -31.25
CA THR A 36 22.35 -4.03 -30.02
C THR A 36 21.23 -5.06 -30.02
N SER A 37 21.05 -5.74 -28.89
CA SER A 37 19.97 -6.71 -28.68
C SER A 37 19.17 -6.37 -27.42
N TYR A 38 17.83 -6.39 -27.54
CA TYR A 38 16.90 -6.12 -26.44
C TYR A 38 15.49 -6.60 -26.80
N SER A 39 14.72 -6.98 -25.79
CA SER A 39 13.47 -7.74 -25.95
C SER A 39 12.39 -7.07 -26.81
N THR A 40 12.35 -5.73 -26.85
CA THR A 40 11.35 -4.95 -27.60
C THR A 40 11.83 -4.47 -28.98
N LYS A 41 13.04 -4.85 -29.42
CA LYS A 41 13.55 -4.50 -30.77
C LYS A 41 12.70 -5.21 -31.84
N LYS A 42 12.10 -4.45 -32.76
CA LYS A 42 11.16 -4.96 -33.78
C LYS A 42 11.79 -5.69 -34.98
N GLU A 43 13.12 -5.87 -35.01
CA GLU A 43 13.86 -6.40 -36.18
C GLU A 43 14.37 -7.85 -36.01
N LEU A 44 14.59 -8.53 -37.14
CA LEU A 44 14.96 -9.96 -37.26
C LEU A 44 16.28 -10.38 -36.56
N ASP A 45 17.11 -9.42 -36.17
CA ASP A 45 18.48 -9.66 -35.67
C ASP A 45 18.71 -9.25 -34.19
N GLY A 46 17.69 -8.76 -33.46
CA GLY A 46 17.91 -8.31 -32.08
C GLY A 46 16.75 -8.36 -31.09
N GLY A 47 15.54 -8.77 -31.52
CA GLY A 47 14.38 -9.01 -30.65
C GLY A 47 14.12 -10.50 -30.37
N ILE A 48 13.10 -10.78 -29.55
CA ILE A 48 12.63 -12.15 -29.25
C ILE A 48 11.73 -12.62 -30.39
N LYS A 49 11.98 -13.82 -30.94
CA LYS A 49 11.17 -14.36 -32.05
C LYS A 49 9.93 -15.11 -31.51
N PRO A 50 8.81 -15.12 -32.26
CA PRO A 50 7.65 -15.93 -31.88
C PRO A 50 8.01 -17.40 -31.67
N GLY A 51 7.67 -17.95 -30.51
CA GLY A 51 7.97 -19.33 -30.13
C GLY A 51 9.30 -19.53 -29.39
N GLU A 52 10.12 -18.48 -29.23
CA GLU A 52 11.29 -18.53 -28.34
C GLU A 52 10.85 -18.35 -26.88
N GLU A 53 11.50 -19.10 -25.97
CA GLU A 53 11.28 -18.97 -24.54
C GLU A 53 12.06 -17.75 -24.02
N TRP A 54 11.33 -16.79 -23.44
CA TRP A 54 11.84 -15.46 -23.07
C TRP A 54 13.07 -15.52 -22.16
N PHE A 55 13.03 -16.38 -21.13
CA PHE A 55 14.09 -16.47 -20.14
C PHE A 55 15.37 -17.03 -20.75
N ARG A 56 15.26 -18.11 -21.53
CA ARG A 56 16.38 -18.72 -22.24
C ARG A 56 17.02 -17.73 -23.23
N TRP A 57 16.22 -16.96 -23.95
CA TRP A 57 16.73 -15.94 -24.86
C TRP A 57 17.57 -14.89 -24.12
N ILE A 58 17.09 -14.38 -22.98
CA ILE A 58 17.84 -13.40 -22.19
C ILE A 58 19.18 -13.99 -21.73
N VAL A 59 19.17 -15.21 -21.18
CA VAL A 59 20.40 -15.87 -20.72
C VAL A 59 21.40 -16.05 -21.87
N GLU A 60 20.94 -16.39 -23.07
CA GLU A 60 21.79 -16.52 -24.26
C GLU A 60 22.39 -15.16 -24.68
N ARG A 61 21.58 -14.09 -24.73
CA ARG A 61 22.04 -12.74 -25.10
C ARG A 61 23.01 -12.13 -24.10
N VAL A 62 22.73 -12.31 -22.82
CA VAL A 62 23.62 -11.92 -21.73
C VAL A 62 24.97 -12.61 -21.86
N ARG A 63 25.00 -13.89 -22.26
CA ARG A 63 26.24 -14.66 -22.42
C ARG A 63 27.04 -14.26 -23.67
N SER A 64 26.36 -13.87 -24.74
CA SER A 64 27.00 -13.48 -26.01
C SER A 64 27.48 -12.03 -26.04
N ALA A 65 26.84 -11.14 -25.28
CA ALA A 65 27.17 -9.72 -25.27
C ALA A 65 28.54 -9.41 -24.64
N ASN A 66 29.24 -8.43 -25.22
CA ASN A 66 30.46 -7.87 -24.64
C ASN A 66 30.15 -6.92 -23.47
N VAL A 67 29.05 -6.17 -23.59
CA VAL A 67 28.56 -5.26 -22.56
C VAL A 67 27.07 -5.50 -22.34
N ALA A 68 26.69 -5.65 -21.08
CA ALA A 68 25.29 -5.70 -20.66
C ALA A 68 24.93 -4.38 -19.96
N VAL A 69 24.04 -3.61 -20.58
CA VAL A 69 23.51 -2.36 -20.04
C VAL A 69 22.20 -2.66 -19.34
N ILE A 70 22.06 -2.15 -18.12
CA ILE A 70 20.87 -2.40 -17.30
C ILE A 70 20.20 -1.07 -17.02
N LEU A 71 18.98 -0.90 -17.51
CA LEU A 71 18.20 0.32 -17.30
C LEU A 71 17.47 0.25 -15.96
N LEU A 72 17.89 1.11 -15.03
CA LEU A 72 17.30 1.25 -13.70
C LEU A 72 16.45 2.52 -13.65
N THR A 73 15.14 2.35 -13.66
CA THR A 73 14.12 3.41 -13.58
C THR A 73 13.20 3.13 -12.39
N PRO A 74 12.41 4.11 -11.92
CA PRO A 74 11.36 3.87 -10.91
C PRO A 74 10.44 2.69 -11.24
N SER A 75 10.14 2.47 -12.52
CA SER A 75 9.30 1.36 -12.98
C SER A 75 10.03 0.01 -12.89
N SER A 76 11.34 -0.01 -13.15
CA SER A 76 12.12 -1.25 -13.18
C SER A 76 12.56 -1.71 -11.81
N THR A 77 12.82 -0.80 -10.86
CA THR A 77 13.16 -1.16 -9.48
C THR A 77 12.03 -1.83 -8.72
N GLN A 78 10.77 -1.59 -9.11
CA GLN A 78 9.58 -2.24 -8.56
C GLN A 78 9.36 -3.67 -9.08
N ARG A 79 10.15 -4.13 -10.06
CA ARG A 79 9.96 -5.43 -10.74
C ARG A 79 11.06 -6.42 -10.32
N PRO A 80 10.75 -7.44 -9.49
CA PRO A 80 11.75 -8.35 -8.92
C PRO A 80 12.61 -9.09 -9.96
N TRP A 81 12.11 -9.30 -11.18
CA TRP A 81 12.82 -10.05 -12.22
C TRP A 81 13.92 -9.25 -12.92
N VAL A 82 13.82 -7.92 -13.00
CA VAL A 82 14.91 -7.08 -13.57
C VAL A 82 16.16 -7.22 -12.71
N LEU A 83 15.98 -7.37 -11.40
CA LEU A 83 17.04 -7.64 -10.43
C LEU A 83 17.58 -9.07 -10.49
N TRP A 84 16.75 -10.00 -10.96
CA TRP A 84 17.18 -11.38 -11.19
C TRP A 84 17.95 -11.53 -12.51
N GLU A 85 17.53 -10.91 -13.61
CA GLU A 85 18.28 -10.89 -14.89
C GLU A 85 19.67 -10.29 -14.68
N ALA A 86 19.71 -9.14 -14.04
CA ALA A 86 20.86 -8.50 -13.45
C ALA A 86 21.75 -9.43 -12.61
N GLY A 87 21.14 -10.14 -11.66
CA GLY A 87 21.83 -11.10 -10.78
C GLY A 87 22.35 -12.33 -11.52
N ALA A 88 21.68 -12.77 -12.60
CA ALA A 88 22.12 -13.87 -13.45
C ALA A 88 23.27 -13.44 -14.37
N VAL A 89 23.25 -12.21 -14.89
CA VAL A 89 24.38 -11.58 -15.59
C VAL A 89 25.58 -11.48 -14.65
N TYR A 90 25.36 -10.97 -13.43
CA TYR A 90 26.38 -10.79 -12.40
C TYR A 90 26.96 -12.13 -11.92
N GLY A 91 26.11 -13.12 -11.65
CA GLY A 91 26.51 -14.46 -11.24
C GLY A 91 27.25 -15.23 -12.33
N ALA A 92 26.86 -15.05 -13.61
CA ALA A 92 27.59 -15.63 -14.75
C ALA A 92 28.95 -14.94 -14.99
N GLY A 93 29.04 -13.62 -14.74
CA GLY A 93 30.29 -12.86 -14.82
C GLY A 93 31.29 -13.20 -13.72
N ILE A 94 30.83 -13.42 -12.48
CA ILE A 94 31.68 -13.87 -11.36
C ILE A 94 32.13 -15.32 -11.53
N ALA A 95 31.27 -16.18 -12.09
CA ALA A 95 31.60 -17.60 -12.31
C ALA A 95 32.57 -17.83 -13.49
N SER A 96 32.71 -16.87 -14.41
CA SER A 96 33.72 -16.95 -15.46
C SER A 96 35.06 -16.41 -14.96
N ALA A 97 36.08 -17.26 -14.88
CA ALA A 97 37.46 -16.92 -14.50
C ALA A 97 38.19 -15.98 -15.51
N ASP A 98 37.45 -15.37 -16.43
CA ASP A 98 37.94 -14.54 -17.51
C ASP A 98 37.54 -13.08 -17.22
N THR A 99 38.37 -12.40 -16.43
CA THR A 99 38.11 -11.08 -15.85
C THR A 99 38.08 -9.93 -16.86
N ASP A 100 38.34 -10.20 -18.14
CA ASP A 100 38.60 -9.16 -19.16
C ASP A 100 37.46 -8.94 -20.17
N SER A 101 36.37 -9.72 -20.16
CA SER A 101 35.48 -9.78 -21.33
C SER A 101 34.02 -9.36 -21.15
N ARG A 102 33.52 -9.12 -19.92
CA ARG A 102 32.08 -8.81 -19.70
C ARG A 102 31.86 -7.72 -18.67
N LYS A 103 31.44 -6.54 -19.13
CA LYS A 103 31.13 -5.39 -18.26
C LYS A 103 29.61 -5.22 -18.12
N VAL A 104 29.12 -5.29 -16.89
CA VAL A 104 27.74 -4.92 -16.54
C VAL A 104 27.74 -3.44 -16.18
N ARG A 105 26.93 -2.65 -16.87
CA ARG A 105 26.88 -1.20 -16.68
C ARG A 105 25.46 -0.74 -16.37
N PRO A 106 25.13 -0.43 -15.12
CA PRO A 106 23.83 0.11 -14.76
C PRO A 106 23.74 1.59 -15.18
N LEU A 107 22.71 1.91 -15.98
CA LEU A 107 22.27 3.28 -16.23
C LEU A 107 21.08 3.57 -15.32
N VAL A 108 21.16 4.66 -14.58
CA VAL A 108 20.18 5.05 -13.56
C VAL A 108 19.42 6.28 -14.03
N PHE A 109 18.09 6.26 -13.96
CA PHE A 109 17.21 7.32 -14.42
C PHE A 109 16.25 7.72 -13.32
N LYS A 110 16.19 9.02 -12.94
CA LYS A 110 15.26 9.52 -11.89
C LYS A 110 15.32 8.74 -10.56
N LEU A 111 16.46 8.14 -10.23
CA LEU A 111 16.69 7.45 -8.96
C LEU A 111 17.90 8.07 -8.25
N THR A 112 17.82 8.12 -6.93
CA THR A 112 18.94 8.46 -6.05
C THR A 112 19.73 7.20 -5.67
N GLY A 113 20.97 7.34 -5.21
CA GLY A 113 21.84 6.20 -4.89
C GLY A 113 21.24 5.21 -3.87
N SER A 114 20.43 5.67 -2.92
CA SER A 114 19.73 4.81 -1.95
C SER A 114 18.55 4.05 -2.54
N GLN A 115 18.01 4.49 -3.69
CA GLN A 115 16.92 3.84 -4.41
C GLN A 115 17.40 2.80 -5.42
N VAL A 116 18.72 2.75 -5.67
CA VAL A 116 19.33 1.72 -6.50
C VAL A 116 19.37 0.40 -5.71
N PRO A 117 18.72 -0.67 -6.21
CA PRO A 117 18.67 -1.94 -5.50
C PRO A 117 20.01 -2.72 -5.58
N SER A 118 20.26 -3.59 -4.61
CA SER A 118 21.39 -4.52 -4.63
C SER A 118 21.24 -5.56 -5.78
N PRO A 119 22.34 -6.00 -6.45
CA PRO A 119 23.76 -5.68 -6.20
C PRO A 119 24.25 -4.35 -6.79
N PHE A 120 23.40 -3.62 -7.52
CA PHE A 120 23.79 -2.38 -8.21
C PHE A 120 24.12 -1.23 -7.27
N ALA A 121 23.56 -1.23 -6.05
CA ALA A 121 23.93 -0.27 -5.02
C ALA A 121 25.45 -0.25 -4.74
N GLY A 122 26.13 -1.39 -4.93
CA GLY A 122 27.59 -1.52 -4.77
C GLY A 122 28.41 -1.21 -6.02
N ILE A 123 27.77 -0.90 -7.15
CA ILE A 123 28.39 -0.57 -8.43
C ILE A 123 28.18 0.93 -8.69
N GLN A 124 29.17 1.62 -9.24
CA GLN A 124 29.02 3.02 -9.63
C GLN A 124 28.08 3.14 -10.83
N GLY A 125 26.78 3.26 -10.57
CA GLY A 125 25.77 3.58 -11.57
C GLY A 125 26.07 4.90 -12.27
N VAL A 126 25.80 4.94 -13.58
CA VAL A 126 25.94 6.16 -14.37
C VAL A 126 24.57 6.77 -14.59
N GLU A 127 24.44 8.07 -14.35
CA GLU A 127 23.20 8.80 -14.61
C GLU A 127 22.90 8.80 -16.11
N GLY A 128 21.79 8.17 -16.49
CA GLY A 128 21.40 7.95 -17.87
C GLY A 128 20.54 9.07 -18.45
N ASP A 129 19.99 9.95 -17.61
CA ASP A 129 19.19 11.14 -17.98
C ASP A 129 19.95 12.47 -17.84
N GLY A 130 21.23 12.43 -17.46
CA GLY A 130 22.11 13.59 -17.36
C GLY A 130 23.20 13.59 -18.44
N ARG A 131 23.47 14.77 -19.03
CA ARG A 131 24.47 14.91 -20.11
C ARG A 131 25.85 14.36 -19.74
N SER A 132 26.42 14.79 -18.62
CA SER A 132 27.76 14.35 -18.19
C SER A 132 27.81 12.85 -17.90
N GLY A 133 26.71 12.27 -17.42
CA GLY A 133 26.60 10.84 -17.18
C GLY A 133 26.63 10.04 -18.47
N ILE A 134 25.74 10.36 -19.42
CA ILE A 134 25.69 9.65 -20.70
C ILE A 134 26.95 9.86 -21.55
N GLU A 135 27.54 11.05 -21.52
CA GLU A 135 28.79 11.35 -22.22
C GLU A 135 29.92 10.44 -21.72
N ARG A 136 30.08 10.32 -20.39
CA ARG A 136 31.05 9.40 -19.79
C ARG A 136 30.74 7.96 -20.19
N PHE A 137 29.49 7.53 -20.09
CA PHE A 137 29.09 6.16 -20.42
C PHE A 137 29.42 5.78 -21.87
N LEU A 138 29.08 6.64 -22.83
CA LEU A 138 29.33 6.39 -24.26
C LEU A 138 30.81 6.50 -24.60
N SER A 139 31.55 7.42 -23.98
CA SER A 139 33.01 7.53 -24.13
C SER A 139 33.71 6.26 -23.64
N ASP A 140 33.34 5.77 -22.46
CA ASP A 140 33.86 4.52 -21.90
C ASP A 140 33.53 3.31 -22.80
N LEU A 141 32.40 3.33 -23.54
CA LEU A 141 32.09 2.28 -24.52
C LEU A 141 32.95 2.40 -25.78
N ILE A 142 33.21 3.62 -26.26
CA ILE A 142 34.12 3.85 -27.38
C ILE A 142 35.51 3.32 -27.02
N GLU A 143 35.99 3.59 -25.79
CA GLU A 143 37.28 3.08 -25.29
C GLU A 143 37.31 1.55 -25.23
N ASP A 144 36.23 0.91 -24.77
CA ASP A 144 36.13 -0.55 -24.70
C ASP A 144 36.24 -1.22 -26.09
N PHE A 145 35.63 -0.61 -27.11
CA PHE A 145 35.66 -1.16 -28.48
C PHE A 145 36.83 -0.64 -29.32
N ALA A 146 37.50 0.44 -28.91
CA ALA A 146 38.60 1.07 -29.64
C ALA A 146 39.71 0.10 -30.10
N PRO A 147 40.16 -0.91 -29.30
CA PRO A 147 41.17 -1.86 -29.73
C PRO A 147 40.79 -2.69 -30.97
N ARG A 148 39.49 -2.79 -31.27
CA ARG A 148 38.93 -3.53 -32.41
C ARG A 148 38.53 -2.62 -33.57
N MET A 149 38.76 -1.31 -33.45
CA MET A 149 38.38 -0.30 -34.45
C MET A 149 39.58 0.19 -35.25
N GLN A 150 39.34 0.49 -36.53
CA GLN A 150 40.28 1.26 -37.36
C GLN A 150 40.28 2.73 -36.93
N LYS A 151 41.40 3.43 -37.15
CA LYS A 151 41.54 4.87 -36.81
C LYS A 151 40.44 5.75 -37.44
N SER A 152 40.02 5.45 -38.67
CA SER A 152 38.92 6.17 -39.35
C SER A 152 37.58 5.98 -38.65
N GLN A 153 37.32 4.77 -38.13
CA GLN A 153 36.11 4.43 -37.40
C GLN A 153 36.11 5.11 -36.02
N LEU A 154 37.25 5.15 -35.33
CA LEU A 154 37.39 5.82 -34.04
C LEU A 154 37.15 7.35 -34.17
N VAL A 155 37.72 7.98 -35.20
CA VAL A 155 37.48 9.41 -35.48
C VAL A 155 36.00 9.67 -35.79
N ARG A 156 35.33 8.77 -36.52
CA ARG A 156 33.89 8.89 -36.79
C ARG A 156 33.09 8.77 -35.49
N ALA A 157 33.38 7.77 -34.65
CA ALA A 157 32.70 7.57 -33.38
C ALA A 157 32.79 8.82 -32.48
N GLY A 158 33.98 9.41 -32.34
CA GLY A 158 34.17 10.64 -31.57
C GLY A 158 33.40 11.85 -32.14
N LYS A 159 33.31 11.98 -33.48
CA LYS A 159 32.51 13.05 -34.11
C LYS A 159 31.00 12.87 -33.94
N MET A 160 30.54 11.62 -33.87
CA MET A 160 29.13 11.28 -33.74
C MET A 160 28.64 11.29 -32.30
N LEU A 161 29.54 11.35 -31.32
CA LEU A 161 29.24 11.29 -29.90
C LEU A 161 28.25 12.39 -29.46
N GLU A 162 28.59 13.66 -29.67
CA GLU A 162 27.74 14.80 -29.28
C GLU A 162 26.36 14.77 -29.97
N PRO A 163 26.24 14.63 -31.32
CA PRO A 163 24.93 14.51 -31.96
C PRO A 163 24.10 13.31 -31.48
N ALA A 164 24.76 12.20 -31.11
CA ALA A 164 24.08 11.04 -30.55
C ALA A 164 23.55 11.31 -29.15
N ILE A 165 24.33 11.99 -28.30
CA ILE A 165 23.93 12.41 -26.94
C ILE A 165 22.72 13.34 -27.01
N ASP A 166 22.73 14.34 -27.89
CA ASP A 166 21.64 15.30 -28.02
C ASP A 166 20.31 14.61 -28.38
N THR A 167 20.33 13.74 -29.40
CA THR A 167 19.12 13.00 -29.79
C THR A 167 18.67 12.04 -28.69
N TYR A 168 19.62 11.38 -28.04
CA TYR A 168 19.34 10.44 -26.95
C TYR A 168 18.64 11.15 -25.79
N LEU A 169 19.18 12.29 -25.33
CA LEU A 169 18.62 13.02 -24.19
C LEU A 169 17.22 13.55 -24.48
N GLU A 170 16.97 14.06 -25.69
CA GLU A 170 15.62 14.51 -26.10
C GLU A 170 14.60 13.37 -26.02
N ARG A 171 14.95 12.20 -26.56
CA ARG A 171 14.08 11.01 -26.51
C ARG A 171 13.90 10.46 -25.09
N VAL A 172 14.95 10.47 -24.28
CA VAL A 172 14.88 10.02 -22.88
C VAL A 172 14.03 10.97 -22.04
N GLU A 173 14.14 12.28 -22.25
CA GLU A 173 13.29 13.26 -21.58
C GLU A 173 11.81 13.05 -21.92
N GLU A 174 11.49 12.80 -23.20
CA GLU A 174 10.13 12.46 -23.62
C GLU A 174 9.64 11.13 -23.02
N ALA A 175 10.49 10.09 -23.04
CA ALA A 175 10.16 8.77 -22.50
C ALA A 175 9.92 8.80 -20.97
N LEU A 176 10.63 9.67 -20.25
CA LEU A 176 10.53 9.81 -18.79
C LEU A 176 9.44 10.80 -18.35
N ARG A 177 8.80 11.53 -19.27
CA ARG A 177 7.80 12.56 -18.93
C ARG A 177 6.66 12.03 -18.05
N ASP A 178 6.18 10.82 -18.35
CA ASP A 178 5.09 10.16 -17.64
C ASP A 178 5.58 9.02 -16.73
N ALA A 179 6.90 8.91 -16.51
CA ALA A 179 7.45 7.87 -15.65
C ALA A 179 7.04 8.12 -14.19
N PRO A 180 6.65 7.07 -13.44
CA PRO A 180 6.31 7.23 -12.04
C PRO A 180 7.52 7.75 -11.26
N LEU A 181 7.28 8.59 -10.27
CA LEU A 181 8.32 9.10 -9.38
C LEU A 181 8.32 8.28 -8.10
N LEU A 182 9.51 7.83 -7.67
CA LEU A 182 9.65 7.28 -6.33
C LEU A 182 9.65 8.44 -5.33
N PRO A 183 8.65 8.53 -4.43
CA PRO A 183 8.55 9.64 -3.49
C PRO A 183 9.76 9.67 -2.55
N THR A 184 10.24 10.87 -2.23
CA THR A 184 11.24 11.07 -1.17
C THR A 184 10.58 11.04 0.20
N GLU A 185 11.34 10.76 1.26
CA GLU A 185 10.82 10.79 2.64
C GLU A 185 10.14 12.12 2.99
N ALA A 186 10.74 13.24 2.59
CA ALA A 186 10.16 14.57 2.80
C ALA A 186 8.82 14.74 2.06
N ALA A 187 8.72 14.22 0.84
CA ALA A 187 7.47 14.24 0.09
C ALA A 187 6.40 13.35 0.77
N ILE A 188 6.76 12.14 1.19
CA ILE A 188 5.84 11.27 1.94
C ILE A 188 5.30 11.97 3.18
N GLN A 189 6.18 12.62 3.96
CA GLN A 189 5.80 13.32 5.19
C GLN A 189 4.83 14.46 4.90
N GLU A 190 5.10 15.30 3.89
CA GLU A 190 4.22 16.38 3.45
C GLU A 190 2.82 15.85 3.06
N TRP A 191 2.76 14.73 2.33
CA TRP A 191 1.47 14.13 1.94
C TRP A 191 0.74 13.49 3.12
N CYS A 192 1.45 12.88 4.07
CA CYS A 192 0.86 12.39 5.31
C CYS A 192 0.21 13.53 6.11
N GLU A 193 0.89 14.67 6.22
CA GLU A 193 0.37 15.85 6.92
C GLU A 193 -0.88 16.43 6.25
N ARG A 194 -0.94 16.43 4.92
CA ARG A 194 -2.14 16.84 4.17
C ARG A 194 -3.33 15.95 4.48
N LEU A 195 -3.13 14.63 4.54
CA LEU A 195 -4.17 13.66 4.88
C LEU A 195 -4.62 13.80 6.34
N ASP A 196 -3.67 13.98 7.27
CA ASP A 196 -3.98 14.18 8.69
C ASP A 196 -4.77 15.47 8.91
N ARG A 197 -4.47 16.54 8.14
CA ARG A 197 -5.22 17.80 8.16
C ARG A 197 -6.67 17.64 7.70
N LEU A 198 -6.94 16.83 6.66
CA LEU A 198 -8.32 16.53 6.25
C LEU A 198 -9.12 15.90 7.40
N GLY A 199 -8.49 15.03 8.19
CA GLY A 199 -9.12 14.44 9.37
C GLY A 199 -9.36 15.43 10.49
N ALA A 200 -8.35 16.24 10.82
CA ALA A 200 -8.46 17.26 11.88
C ALA A 200 -9.54 18.31 11.57
N GLU A 201 -9.74 18.64 10.29
CA GLU A 201 -10.74 19.61 9.83
C GLU A 201 -12.10 18.97 9.50
N ASN A 202 -12.26 17.65 9.73
CA ASN A 202 -13.47 16.89 9.41
C ASN A 202 -13.91 16.98 7.93
N ARG A 203 -12.93 17.07 7.01
CA ARG A 203 -13.10 17.20 5.55
C ARG A 203 -12.82 15.89 4.81
N MET A 204 -13.13 14.76 5.44
CA MET A 204 -12.80 13.44 4.88
C MET A 204 -13.52 13.16 3.54
N SER A 205 -14.62 13.85 3.24
CA SER A 205 -15.26 13.79 1.93
C SER A 205 -14.37 14.26 0.77
N GLU A 206 -13.32 15.05 1.05
CA GLU A 206 -12.39 15.58 0.05
C GLU A 206 -11.20 14.65 -0.26
N VAL A 207 -11.09 13.51 0.44
CA VAL A 207 -9.96 12.56 0.28
C VAL A 207 -9.72 12.14 -1.16
N GLU A 208 -10.77 12.03 -1.98
CA GLU A 208 -10.68 11.61 -3.39
C GLU A 208 -9.86 12.61 -4.22
N HIS A 209 -10.06 13.92 -4.03
CA HIS A 209 -9.30 14.96 -4.72
C HIS A 209 -7.82 14.94 -4.33
N LEU A 210 -7.54 14.79 -3.03
CA LEU A 210 -6.16 14.75 -2.54
C LEU A 210 -5.45 13.48 -3.05
N HIS A 211 -6.15 12.35 -3.10
CA HIS A 211 -5.61 11.12 -3.66
C HIS A 211 -5.37 11.23 -5.18
N ASP A 212 -6.25 11.90 -5.92
CA ASP A 212 -6.02 12.16 -7.35
C ASP A 212 -4.78 13.02 -7.58
N TRP A 213 -4.55 14.06 -6.76
CA TRP A 213 -3.33 14.86 -6.83
C TRP A 213 -2.08 14.08 -6.42
N LEU A 214 -2.18 13.18 -5.44
CA LEU A 214 -1.09 12.28 -5.06
C LEU A 214 -0.69 11.41 -6.27
N ASN A 215 -1.68 10.81 -6.94
CA ASN A 215 -1.48 9.98 -8.11
C ASN A 215 -0.91 10.78 -9.30
N LEU A 216 -1.34 12.03 -9.50
CA LEU A 216 -0.74 12.90 -10.53
C LEU A 216 0.71 13.26 -10.19
N THR A 217 1.02 13.46 -8.91
CA THR A 217 2.35 13.88 -8.46
C THR A 217 3.38 12.76 -8.60
N PHE A 218 3.01 11.52 -8.29
CA PHE A 218 3.93 10.38 -8.34
C PHE A 218 3.74 9.51 -9.60
N GLY A 219 2.90 9.95 -10.53
CA GLY A 219 2.54 9.24 -11.74
C GLY A 219 1.52 8.13 -11.51
N ARG A 220 0.89 7.67 -12.60
CA ARG A 220 0.10 6.43 -12.62
C ARG A 220 0.84 5.41 -13.49
N THR A 221 0.73 4.12 -13.17
CA THR A 221 1.23 3.11 -14.13
C THR A 221 0.43 3.23 -15.44
N ARG A 222 1.03 2.85 -16.59
CA ARG A 222 0.33 2.83 -17.89
C ARG A 222 -0.97 2.01 -17.90
N ASP A 223 -1.13 1.11 -16.92
CA ASP A 223 -2.31 0.25 -16.73
C ASP A 223 -3.30 0.81 -15.68
N ASP A 224 -3.13 2.05 -15.21
CA ASP A 224 -3.92 2.71 -14.15
C ASP A 224 -3.97 1.90 -12.83
N ARG A 225 -3.00 1.00 -12.62
CA ARG A 225 -2.86 0.27 -11.35
C ARG A 225 -2.38 1.24 -10.28
N PRO A 226 -2.97 1.22 -9.08
CA PRO A 226 -2.46 1.97 -7.94
C PRO A 226 -1.01 1.58 -7.67
N LEU A 227 -0.15 2.58 -7.49
CA LEU A 227 1.23 2.37 -7.12
C LEU A 227 1.31 2.16 -5.60
N PRO A 228 1.97 1.10 -5.11
CA PRO A 228 2.37 1.02 -3.71
C PRO A 228 3.46 2.09 -3.49
N LEU A 229 3.10 3.22 -2.88
CA LEU A 229 3.99 4.36 -2.67
C LEU A 229 4.71 4.27 -1.31
N ASP A 230 3.95 4.15 -0.23
CA ASP A 230 4.46 4.08 1.13
C ASP A 230 3.37 3.54 2.07
N LEU A 231 3.78 2.74 3.06
CA LEU A 231 2.88 2.16 4.06
C LEU A 231 2.05 3.22 4.80
N ARG A 232 2.64 4.35 5.19
CA ARG A 232 1.98 5.40 5.97
C ARG A 232 0.92 6.11 5.15
N LEU A 233 1.21 6.40 3.88
CA LEU A 233 0.27 7.03 2.97
C LEU A 233 -0.96 6.16 2.74
N HIS A 234 -0.75 4.91 2.33
CA HIS A 234 -1.87 4.00 2.06
C HIS A 234 -2.69 3.70 3.31
N ARG A 235 -2.05 3.58 4.48
CA ARG A 235 -2.78 3.47 5.76
C ARG A 235 -3.66 4.70 6.04
N ARG A 236 -3.16 5.92 5.79
CA ARG A 236 -3.91 7.17 5.99
C ARG A 236 -5.04 7.33 5.00
N LEU A 237 -4.79 7.06 3.72
CA LEU A 237 -5.82 7.04 2.68
C LEU A 237 -6.91 6.03 3.00
N GLY A 238 -6.54 4.82 3.43
CA GLY A 238 -7.50 3.80 3.88
C GLY A 238 -8.39 4.30 5.01
N ASN A 239 -7.80 4.88 6.05
CA ASN A 239 -8.54 5.46 7.18
C ASN A 239 -9.46 6.62 6.73
N ALA A 240 -8.97 7.50 5.85
CA ALA A 240 -9.71 8.64 5.35
C ALA A 240 -10.91 8.19 4.47
N TYR A 241 -10.72 7.21 3.59
CA TYR A 241 -11.82 6.62 2.82
C TYR A 241 -12.83 5.89 3.71
N GLN A 242 -12.38 5.22 4.78
CA GLN A 242 -13.26 4.57 5.75
C GLN A 242 -14.15 5.61 6.44
N ALA A 243 -13.55 6.72 6.89
CA ALA A 243 -14.28 7.83 7.48
C ALA A 243 -15.26 8.47 6.49
N ALA A 244 -14.86 8.59 5.22
CA ALA A 244 -15.70 9.08 4.13
C ALA A 244 -16.78 8.08 3.66
N LYS A 245 -16.95 6.93 4.33
CA LYS A 245 -17.93 5.88 3.99
C LYS A 245 -17.74 5.31 2.57
N ARG A 246 -16.49 5.21 2.12
CA ARG A 246 -16.09 4.60 0.83
C ARG A 246 -15.29 3.31 1.09
N PRO A 247 -15.95 2.23 1.55
CA PRO A 247 -15.27 1.03 2.05
C PRO A 247 -14.44 0.30 0.98
N ASP A 248 -14.87 0.26 -0.28
CA ASP A 248 -14.11 -0.41 -1.34
C ASP A 248 -12.77 0.29 -1.62
N ARG A 249 -12.76 1.63 -1.59
CA ARG A 249 -11.52 2.41 -1.71
C ARG A 249 -10.65 2.23 -0.48
N ALA A 250 -11.22 2.24 0.72
CA ALA A 250 -10.48 1.96 1.94
C ALA A 250 -9.78 0.58 1.90
N ALA A 251 -10.50 -0.46 1.46
CA ALA A 251 -9.96 -1.80 1.30
C ALA A 251 -8.82 -1.86 0.28
N GLN A 252 -8.94 -1.15 -0.85
CA GLN A 252 -7.87 -1.04 -1.85
C GLN A 252 -6.58 -0.45 -1.24
N GLU A 253 -6.70 0.64 -0.49
CA GLU A 253 -5.55 1.30 0.13
C GLU A 253 -4.93 0.45 1.24
N PHE A 254 -5.74 -0.19 2.10
CA PHE A 254 -5.18 -1.10 3.11
C PHE A 254 -4.48 -2.30 2.48
N ALA A 255 -4.96 -2.80 1.34
CA ALA A 255 -4.28 -3.87 0.60
C ALA A 255 -2.90 -3.41 0.09
N LEU A 256 -2.78 -2.20 -0.44
CA LEU A 256 -1.49 -1.61 -0.86
C LEU A 256 -0.54 -1.43 0.34
N ALA A 257 -1.04 -0.99 1.49
CA ALA A 257 -0.23 -0.88 2.72
C ALA A 257 0.31 -2.25 3.18
N LEU A 258 -0.49 -3.31 3.01
CA LEU A 258 -0.10 -4.68 3.35
C LEU A 258 0.95 -5.28 2.41
N GLU A 259 1.17 -4.72 1.22
CA GLU A 259 2.30 -5.13 0.38
C GLU A 259 3.65 -4.83 1.05
N PHE A 260 3.72 -3.73 1.82
CA PHE A 260 4.90 -3.35 2.60
C PHE A 260 4.99 -4.07 3.94
N ALA A 261 3.86 -4.31 4.61
CA ALA A 261 3.80 -5.00 5.91
C ALA A 261 2.77 -6.14 5.91
N PRO A 262 3.05 -7.27 5.24
CA PRO A 262 2.06 -8.34 5.01
C PRO A 262 1.64 -9.12 6.27
N ARG A 263 2.24 -8.80 7.42
CA ARG A 263 1.98 -9.41 8.73
C ARG A 263 1.44 -8.40 9.76
N ASP A 264 1.14 -7.18 9.35
CA ASP A 264 0.58 -6.16 10.25
C ASP A 264 -0.90 -6.47 10.56
N ILE A 265 -1.15 -6.96 11.78
CA ILE A 265 -2.49 -7.31 12.26
C ILE A 265 -3.41 -6.08 12.32
N PHE A 266 -2.88 -4.88 12.60
CA PHE A 266 -3.68 -3.66 12.64
C PHE A 266 -4.20 -3.29 11.26
N LEU A 267 -3.35 -3.39 10.22
CA LEU A 267 -3.76 -3.20 8.83
C LEU A 267 -4.70 -4.30 8.34
N LEU A 268 -4.44 -5.57 8.67
CA LEU A 268 -5.37 -6.67 8.36
C LEU A 268 -6.73 -6.42 9.01
N ARG A 269 -6.78 -5.99 10.27
CA ARG A 269 -8.04 -5.67 10.93
C ARG A 269 -8.78 -4.54 10.21
N ALA A 270 -8.09 -3.46 9.86
CA ALA A 270 -8.66 -2.34 9.13
C ALA A 270 -9.23 -2.76 7.77
N LEU A 271 -8.49 -3.61 7.03
CA LEU A 271 -8.96 -4.22 5.78
C LEU A 271 -10.21 -5.09 5.98
N GLY A 272 -10.21 -5.93 7.03
CA GLY A 272 -11.37 -6.76 7.36
C GLY A 272 -12.61 -5.93 7.68
N LEU A 273 -12.46 -4.84 8.44
CA LEU A 273 -13.55 -3.90 8.71
C LEU A 273 -14.04 -3.20 7.44
N ALA A 274 -13.13 -2.77 6.57
CA ALA A 274 -13.47 -2.17 5.28
C ALA A 274 -14.30 -3.12 4.43
N TYR A 275 -13.95 -4.41 4.37
CA TYR A 275 -14.75 -5.42 3.67
C TYR A 275 -16.15 -5.62 4.26
N LEU A 276 -16.30 -5.66 5.59
CA LEU A 276 -17.62 -5.76 6.22
C LEU A 276 -18.47 -4.51 5.94
N ASP A 277 -17.89 -3.31 6.03
CA ASP A 277 -18.58 -2.06 5.67
C ASP A 277 -18.99 -2.04 4.18
N GLY A 278 -18.17 -2.64 3.31
CA GLY A 278 -18.45 -2.83 1.88
C GLY A 278 -19.38 -4.00 1.55
N ARG A 279 -20.00 -4.65 2.55
CA ARG A 279 -20.89 -5.82 2.37
C ARG A 279 -20.22 -7.01 1.69
N ARG A 280 -18.93 -7.21 1.95
CA ARG A 280 -18.08 -8.30 1.43
C ARG A 280 -17.63 -9.25 2.56
N PRO A 281 -18.56 -10.00 3.19
CA PRO A 281 -18.24 -10.83 4.35
C PRO A 281 -17.28 -11.97 4.05
N ASP A 282 -17.24 -12.49 2.82
CA ASP A 282 -16.32 -13.56 2.43
C ASP A 282 -14.88 -13.09 2.30
N ASP A 283 -14.66 -11.84 1.85
CA ASP A 283 -13.34 -11.22 1.88
C ASP A 283 -12.87 -10.97 3.32
N ALA A 284 -13.75 -10.47 4.18
CA ALA A 284 -13.46 -10.30 5.60
C ALA A 284 -13.14 -11.64 6.29
N ALA A 285 -13.82 -12.73 5.92
CA ALA A 285 -13.54 -14.07 6.42
C ALA A 285 -12.13 -14.55 6.06
N ARG A 286 -11.66 -14.28 4.82
CA ARG A 286 -10.28 -14.56 4.42
C ARG A 286 -9.27 -13.79 5.24
N VAL A 287 -9.54 -12.51 5.51
CA VAL A 287 -8.68 -11.65 6.35
C VAL A 287 -8.64 -12.16 7.80
N ILE A 288 -9.78 -12.52 8.38
CA ILE A 288 -9.86 -13.11 9.73
C ILE A 288 -9.08 -14.43 9.80
N ALA A 289 -9.21 -15.30 8.79
CA ALA A 289 -8.43 -16.52 8.72
C ALA A 289 -6.92 -16.24 8.64
N ARG A 290 -6.52 -15.17 7.92
CA ARG A 290 -5.13 -14.75 7.87
C ARG A 290 -4.62 -14.24 9.22
N ILE A 291 -5.41 -13.46 9.95
CA ILE A 291 -5.07 -13.02 11.32
C ILE A 291 -4.87 -14.26 12.21
N ALA A 292 -5.80 -15.22 12.18
CA ALA A 292 -5.69 -16.46 12.98
C ALA A 292 -4.44 -17.30 12.66
N GLN A 293 -3.98 -17.30 11.41
CA GLN A 293 -2.74 -17.98 11.01
C GLN A 293 -1.48 -17.27 11.55
N LEU A 294 -1.50 -15.94 11.63
CA LEU A 294 -0.37 -15.15 12.10
C LEU A 294 -0.27 -15.17 13.63
N ASP A 295 -1.42 -15.11 14.29
CA ASP A 295 -1.58 -15.15 15.73
C ASP A 295 -2.88 -15.89 16.10
N PRO A 296 -2.77 -17.16 16.55
CA PRO A 296 -3.91 -17.96 16.98
C PRO A 296 -4.72 -17.35 18.12
N ASP A 297 -4.08 -16.53 18.96
CA ASP A 297 -4.68 -15.95 20.15
C ASP A 297 -5.10 -14.47 19.96
N ALA A 298 -5.02 -13.96 18.72
CA ALA A 298 -5.36 -12.58 18.40
C ALA A 298 -6.80 -12.21 18.85
N PHE A 299 -7.74 -13.13 18.68
CA PHE A 299 -9.16 -12.88 18.98
C PHE A 299 -9.50 -12.99 20.47
N SER A 300 -8.65 -13.61 21.28
CA SER A 300 -8.82 -13.63 22.74
C SER A 300 -8.08 -12.46 23.39
N HIS A 301 -6.84 -12.16 22.98
CA HIS A 301 -6.05 -11.11 23.62
C HIS A 301 -6.33 -9.70 23.08
N ASN A 302 -6.85 -9.55 21.86
CA ASN A 302 -7.11 -8.23 21.27
C ASN A 302 -8.62 -7.98 21.09
N ALA A 303 -9.13 -7.00 21.83
CA ALA A 303 -10.55 -6.64 21.82
C ALA A 303 -11.07 -6.21 20.43
N GLU A 304 -10.25 -5.51 19.64
CA GLU A 304 -10.66 -5.04 18.31
C GLU A 304 -10.67 -6.17 17.28
N CYS A 305 -9.77 -7.15 17.40
CA CYS A 305 -9.80 -8.37 16.59
C CYS A 305 -11.03 -9.21 16.94
N ALA A 306 -11.33 -9.38 18.23
CA ALA A 306 -12.55 -10.04 18.71
C ALA A 306 -13.80 -9.38 18.11
N ALA A 307 -13.86 -8.05 18.12
CA ALA A 307 -14.95 -7.29 17.54
C ALA A 307 -15.10 -7.49 16.03
N LEU A 308 -14.00 -7.55 15.27
CA LEU A 308 -14.04 -7.86 13.84
C LEU A 308 -14.65 -9.25 13.57
N LYS A 309 -14.16 -10.28 14.28
CA LYS A 309 -14.66 -11.66 14.13
C LYS A 309 -16.12 -11.79 14.53
N ALA A 310 -16.49 -11.25 15.70
CA ALA A 310 -17.86 -11.28 16.20
C ALA A 310 -18.82 -10.48 15.30
N ARG A 311 -18.36 -9.39 14.66
CA ARG A 311 -19.16 -8.67 13.66
C ARG A 311 -19.44 -9.54 12.43
N LEU A 312 -18.45 -10.24 11.89
CA LEU A 312 -18.67 -11.19 10.79
C LEU A 312 -19.67 -12.29 11.17
N GLN A 313 -19.55 -12.84 12.39
CA GLN A 313 -20.48 -13.85 12.90
C GLN A 313 -21.91 -13.30 12.96
N ARG A 314 -22.11 -12.10 13.48
CA ARG A 314 -23.40 -11.41 13.49
C ARG A 314 -23.98 -11.15 12.10
N GLU A 315 -23.15 -10.77 11.12
CA GLU A 315 -23.59 -10.59 9.72
C GLU A 315 -24.01 -11.92 9.07
N ARG A 316 -23.61 -13.06 9.64
CA ARG A 316 -24.01 -14.40 9.26
C ARG A 316 -25.08 -15.01 10.20
N ASP A 317 -25.74 -14.17 11.00
CA ASP A 317 -26.73 -14.54 12.02
C ASP A 317 -26.21 -15.52 13.12
N ASP A 318 -24.90 -15.70 13.25
CA ASP A 318 -24.24 -16.47 14.33
C ASP A 318 -24.05 -15.59 15.58
N PHE A 319 -25.15 -15.23 16.24
CA PHE A 319 -25.12 -14.38 17.43
C PHE A 319 -24.54 -15.13 18.65
N GLU A 320 -24.77 -16.43 18.77
CA GLU A 320 -24.19 -17.29 19.80
C GLU A 320 -22.67 -17.33 19.70
N GLY A 321 -22.13 -17.56 18.50
CA GLY A 321 -20.69 -17.56 18.27
C GLY A 321 -20.06 -16.18 18.47
N ALA A 322 -20.77 -15.10 18.14
CA ALA A 322 -20.33 -13.74 18.45
C ALA A 322 -20.25 -13.50 19.97
N ALA A 323 -21.26 -13.93 20.73
CA ALA A 323 -21.27 -13.83 22.18
C ALA A 323 -20.12 -14.64 22.80
N GLU A 324 -19.83 -15.83 22.28
CA GLU A 324 -18.67 -16.63 22.74
C GLU A 324 -17.34 -15.94 22.45
N THR A 325 -17.14 -15.44 21.22
CA THR A 325 -15.93 -14.68 20.87
C THR A 325 -15.71 -13.50 21.83
N TYR A 326 -16.76 -12.72 22.15
CA TYR A 326 -16.65 -11.62 23.11
C TYR A 326 -16.41 -12.09 24.54
N ARG A 327 -17.03 -13.21 24.97
CA ARG A 327 -16.84 -13.79 26.30
C ARG A 327 -15.39 -14.21 26.50
N THR A 328 -14.82 -14.99 25.58
CA THR A 328 -13.40 -15.38 25.63
C THR A 328 -12.49 -14.15 25.61
N ALA A 329 -12.76 -13.17 24.75
CA ALA A 329 -11.95 -11.95 24.71
C ALA A 329 -11.99 -11.17 26.04
N LEU A 330 -13.15 -11.10 26.69
CA LEU A 330 -13.34 -10.43 27.98
C LEU A 330 -12.65 -11.17 29.14
N GLU A 331 -12.56 -12.49 29.09
CA GLU A 331 -11.81 -13.29 30.07
C GLU A 331 -10.31 -12.91 30.07
N HIS A 332 -9.73 -12.74 28.88
CA HIS A 332 -8.33 -12.31 28.72
C HIS A 332 -8.14 -10.79 28.91
N ASN A 333 -9.21 -10.00 28.74
CA ASN A 333 -9.20 -8.55 28.88
C ASN A 333 -10.21 -8.08 29.95
N PRO A 334 -10.03 -8.45 31.23
CA PRO A 334 -11.07 -8.35 32.26
C PRO A 334 -11.49 -6.91 32.61
N HIS A 335 -10.73 -5.91 32.16
CA HIS A 335 -10.94 -4.49 32.38
C HIS A 335 -11.46 -3.75 31.14
N SER A 336 -11.83 -4.46 30.07
CA SER A 336 -12.42 -3.86 28.88
C SER A 336 -13.92 -3.69 29.05
N TYR A 337 -14.37 -2.47 29.38
CA TYR A 337 -15.80 -2.16 29.41
C TYR A 337 -16.43 -2.32 28.01
N TYR A 338 -15.67 -2.04 26.96
CA TYR A 338 -16.10 -2.18 25.57
C TYR A 338 -16.52 -3.62 25.27
N LEU A 339 -15.68 -4.60 25.64
CA LEU A 339 -16.01 -6.03 25.44
C LEU A 339 -17.22 -6.46 26.25
N ALA A 340 -17.36 -5.97 27.48
CA ALA A 340 -18.53 -6.23 28.31
C ALA A 340 -19.82 -5.61 27.72
N ASP A 341 -19.75 -4.42 27.14
CA ASP A 341 -20.86 -3.76 26.46
C ASP A 341 -21.30 -4.53 25.21
N VAL A 342 -20.39 -4.83 24.28
CA VAL A 342 -20.74 -5.55 23.05
C VAL A 342 -21.21 -6.99 23.31
N LEU A 343 -20.71 -7.64 24.37
CA LEU A 343 -21.25 -8.90 24.88
C LEU A 343 -22.69 -8.71 25.37
N GLY A 344 -22.94 -7.70 26.21
CA GLY A 344 -24.27 -7.37 26.71
C GLY A 344 -25.28 -7.11 25.59
N GLN A 345 -24.92 -6.29 24.60
CA GLN A 345 -25.76 -6.02 23.43
C GLN A 345 -26.08 -7.30 22.65
N THR A 346 -25.07 -8.17 22.46
CA THR A 346 -25.25 -9.44 21.73
C THR A 346 -26.16 -10.39 22.51
N LEU A 347 -26.03 -10.46 23.84
CA LEU A 347 -26.89 -11.27 24.71
C LEU A 347 -28.33 -10.77 24.76
N LEU A 348 -28.56 -9.45 24.75
CA LEU A 348 -29.90 -8.88 24.63
C LEU A 348 -30.56 -9.24 23.30
N ARG A 349 -29.81 -9.20 22.19
CA ARG A 349 -30.30 -9.61 20.88
C ARG A 349 -30.73 -11.08 20.85
N LEU A 350 -30.04 -11.92 21.62
CA LEU A 350 -30.33 -13.35 21.84
C LEU A 350 -31.48 -13.60 22.83
N GLY A 351 -32.04 -12.57 23.49
CA GLY A 351 -33.05 -12.71 24.55
C GLY A 351 -32.50 -13.25 25.88
N LYS A 352 -31.17 -13.31 26.04
CA LYS A 352 -30.49 -13.78 27.25
C LYS A 352 -30.35 -12.66 28.28
N HIS A 353 -31.50 -12.16 28.76
CA HIS A 353 -31.58 -10.94 29.57
C HIS A 353 -30.72 -10.99 30.85
N GLU A 354 -30.77 -12.08 31.62
CA GLU A 354 -30.01 -12.18 32.87
C GLU A 354 -28.48 -12.24 32.65
N GLU A 355 -28.02 -12.94 31.61
CA GLU A 355 -26.60 -12.92 31.23
C GLU A 355 -26.17 -11.51 30.79
N ALA A 356 -27.02 -10.81 30.01
CA ALA A 356 -26.77 -9.43 29.61
C ALA A 356 -26.68 -8.49 30.82
N ARG A 357 -27.56 -8.62 31.82
CA ARG A 357 -27.48 -7.86 33.08
C ARG A 357 -26.16 -8.10 33.79
N GLY A 358 -25.66 -9.34 33.80
CA GLY A 358 -24.33 -9.66 34.32
C GLY A 358 -23.21 -8.92 33.59
N ALA A 359 -23.24 -8.92 32.25
CA ALA A 359 -22.27 -8.21 31.42
C ALA A 359 -22.30 -6.69 31.66
N TYR A 360 -23.49 -6.09 31.71
CA TYR A 360 -23.66 -4.65 31.97
C TYR A 360 -23.30 -4.23 33.39
N ARG A 361 -23.53 -5.09 34.40
CA ARG A 361 -23.03 -4.85 35.76
C ARG A 361 -21.50 -4.75 35.75
N ARG A 362 -20.84 -5.67 35.05
CA ARG A 362 -19.38 -5.65 34.90
C ARG A 362 -18.89 -4.42 34.12
N ALA A 363 -19.55 -4.05 33.02
CA ALA A 363 -19.22 -2.84 32.27
C ALA A 363 -19.28 -1.59 33.15
N ARG A 364 -20.35 -1.44 33.94
CA ARG A 364 -20.52 -0.32 34.88
C ARG A 364 -19.44 -0.31 35.96
N GLU A 365 -19.16 -1.46 36.59
CA GLU A 365 -18.10 -1.58 37.61
C GLU A 365 -16.70 -1.22 37.09
N ILE A 366 -16.42 -1.50 35.81
CA ILE A 366 -15.16 -1.11 35.16
C ILE A 366 -15.15 0.41 34.94
N ILE A 367 -16.24 0.96 34.37
CA ILE A 367 -16.32 2.39 34.05
C ILE A 367 -16.27 3.25 35.32
N ASP A 368 -16.92 2.84 36.41
CA ASP A 368 -16.90 3.58 37.68
C ASP A 368 -15.48 3.65 38.31
N ARG A 369 -14.54 2.83 37.84
CA ARG A 369 -13.11 2.89 38.23
C ARG A 369 -12.25 3.73 37.27
N LEU A 370 -12.78 4.14 36.12
CA LEU A 370 -12.05 4.98 35.18
C LEU A 370 -12.00 6.43 35.70
N SER A 371 -10.84 7.07 35.56
CA SER A 371 -10.64 8.48 35.93
C SER A 371 -11.24 9.45 34.92
N GLU A 372 -11.31 9.04 33.65
CA GLU A 372 -11.79 9.86 32.54
C GLU A 372 -13.14 9.36 32.05
N GLN A 373 -14.07 10.29 31.85
CA GLN A 373 -15.38 10.03 31.27
C GLN A 373 -15.48 10.73 29.92
N ASN A 374 -15.87 9.96 28.92
CA ASN A 374 -16.19 10.43 27.57
C ASN A 374 -17.60 9.97 27.16
N ILE A 375 -18.05 10.46 26.00
CA ILE A 375 -19.38 10.18 25.44
C ILE A 375 -19.69 8.67 25.44
N TRP A 376 -18.74 7.82 25.06
CA TRP A 376 -18.94 6.37 24.94
C TRP A 376 -19.02 5.65 26.29
N THR A 377 -18.22 6.09 27.28
CA THR A 377 -18.36 5.59 28.65
C THR A 377 -19.70 5.99 29.26
N CYS A 378 -20.17 7.23 29.05
CA CYS A 378 -21.49 7.68 29.51
C CYS A 378 -22.63 6.94 28.81
N ALA A 379 -22.53 6.73 27.49
CA ALA A 379 -23.50 5.94 26.71
C ALA A 379 -23.58 4.49 27.20
N THR A 380 -22.44 3.88 27.54
CA THR A 380 -22.41 2.52 28.11
C THR A 380 -23.02 2.48 29.51
N ARG A 381 -22.75 3.47 30.37
CA ARG A 381 -23.38 3.58 31.70
C ARG A 381 -24.89 3.78 31.60
N ALA A 382 -25.35 4.63 30.69
CA ALA A 382 -26.77 4.82 30.42
C ALA A 382 -27.44 3.50 30.01
N THR A 383 -26.85 2.79 29.04
CA THR A 383 -27.32 1.47 28.59
C THR A 383 -27.33 0.46 29.73
N ALA A 384 -26.26 0.40 30.53
CA ALA A 384 -26.17 -0.47 31.68
C ALA A 384 -27.27 -0.18 32.71
N SER A 385 -27.51 1.10 33.03
CA SER A 385 -28.56 1.51 33.96
C SER A 385 -29.96 1.17 33.45
N ILE A 386 -30.22 1.32 32.15
CA ILE A 386 -31.49 0.88 31.54
C ILE A 386 -31.67 -0.64 31.70
N VAL A 387 -30.66 -1.43 31.35
CA VAL A 387 -30.74 -2.91 31.41
C VAL A 387 -30.81 -3.43 32.86
N LEU A 388 -30.30 -2.66 33.81
CA LEU A 388 -30.34 -2.99 35.23
C LEU A 388 -31.59 -2.45 35.94
N ASP A 389 -32.56 -1.88 35.22
CA ASP A 389 -33.80 -1.28 35.73
C ASP A 389 -33.58 -0.09 36.69
N ASP A 390 -32.51 0.70 36.47
CA ASP A 390 -32.17 1.91 37.23
C ASP A 390 -32.49 3.17 36.40
N GLU A 391 -33.79 3.44 36.19
CA GLU A 391 -34.28 4.57 35.37
C GLU A 391 -33.72 5.94 35.81
N PRO A 392 -33.61 6.27 37.11
CA PRO A 392 -33.04 7.56 37.54
C PRO A 392 -31.59 7.75 37.08
N ARG A 393 -30.73 6.73 37.25
CA ARG A 393 -29.34 6.82 36.78
C ARG A 393 -29.24 6.79 35.27
N ALA A 394 -30.12 6.04 34.59
CA ALA A 394 -30.17 6.06 33.12
C ALA A 394 -30.41 7.48 32.60
N LEU A 395 -31.41 8.18 33.13
CA LEU A 395 -31.71 9.57 32.74
C LEU A 395 -30.56 10.53 33.09
N GLN A 396 -29.93 10.34 34.25
CA GLN A 396 -28.74 11.13 34.63
C GLN A 396 -27.61 10.98 33.60
N HIS A 397 -27.23 9.75 33.24
CA HIS A 397 -26.15 9.50 32.28
C HIS A 397 -26.49 9.98 30.87
N LEU A 398 -27.75 9.92 30.45
CA LEU A 398 -28.19 10.49 29.18
C LEU A 398 -28.05 12.01 29.15
N SER A 399 -28.34 12.70 30.26
CA SER A 399 -28.09 14.14 30.38
C SER A 399 -26.60 14.48 30.43
N GLU A 400 -25.77 13.63 31.06
CA GLU A 400 -24.30 13.78 31.05
C GLU A 400 -23.75 13.69 29.62
N ILE A 401 -24.29 12.81 28.77
CA ILE A 401 -23.91 12.75 27.34
C ILE A 401 -24.21 14.08 26.65
N ALA A 402 -25.38 14.67 26.88
CA ALA A 402 -25.76 15.93 26.24
C ALA A 402 -24.82 17.08 26.65
N ALA A 403 -24.35 17.09 27.90
CA ALA A 403 -23.39 18.07 28.41
C ALA A 403 -21.97 17.92 27.82
N LEU A 404 -21.65 16.79 27.19
CA LEU A 404 -20.39 16.57 26.48
C LEU A 404 -20.40 17.07 25.03
N GLU A 405 -21.47 17.74 24.60
CA GLU A 405 -21.63 18.34 23.27
C GLU A 405 -21.31 17.36 22.12
N PRO A 406 -22.03 16.21 22.04
CA PRO A 406 -21.75 15.20 21.03
C PRO A 406 -21.99 15.74 19.61
N SER A 407 -21.16 15.31 18.66
CA SER A 407 -21.40 15.61 17.25
C SER A 407 -22.74 14.99 16.79
N PRO A 408 -23.36 15.52 15.72
CA PRO A 408 -24.61 14.97 15.18
C PRO A 408 -24.53 13.46 14.88
N ASP A 409 -23.38 13.00 14.37
CA ASP A 409 -23.12 11.59 14.07
C ASP A 409 -23.05 10.72 15.34
N GLU A 410 -22.40 11.21 16.39
CA GLU A 410 -22.32 10.51 17.68
C GLU A 410 -23.69 10.42 18.33
N LEU A 411 -24.43 11.53 18.36
CA LEU A 411 -25.78 11.57 18.90
C LEU A 411 -26.70 10.60 18.15
N GLN A 412 -26.63 10.57 16.82
CA GLN A 412 -27.42 9.63 16.02
C GLN A 412 -27.07 8.17 16.35
N ARG A 413 -25.79 7.82 16.48
CA ARG A 413 -25.37 6.45 16.86
C ARG A 413 -25.90 6.03 18.23
N ILE A 414 -25.90 6.95 19.20
CA ILE A 414 -26.44 6.70 20.54
C ILE A 414 -27.95 6.48 20.48
N VAL A 415 -28.68 7.34 19.75
CA VAL A 415 -30.13 7.19 19.54
C VAL A 415 -30.46 5.86 18.87
N ASP A 416 -29.76 5.47 17.81
CA ASP A 416 -29.94 4.18 17.14
C ASP A 416 -29.70 3.00 18.10
N GLY A 417 -28.74 3.16 19.03
CA GLY A 417 -28.48 2.19 20.10
C GLY A 417 -29.66 2.05 21.05
N LEU A 418 -30.21 3.16 21.53
CA LEU A 418 -31.37 3.19 22.41
C LEU A 418 -32.63 2.64 21.74
N GLU A 419 -32.82 2.87 20.44
CA GLU A 419 -33.94 2.30 19.68
C GLU A 419 -33.85 0.77 19.60
N ARG A 420 -32.64 0.23 19.38
CA ARG A 420 -32.42 -1.24 19.43
C ARG A 420 -32.72 -1.78 20.82
N LEU A 421 -32.24 -1.08 21.85
CA LEU A 421 -32.43 -1.46 23.24
C LEU A 421 -33.91 -1.49 23.62
N GLN A 422 -34.67 -0.46 23.24
CA GLN A 422 -36.11 -0.38 23.44
C GLN A 422 -36.81 -1.62 22.86
N LYS A 423 -36.45 -2.02 21.63
CA LYS A 423 -37.03 -3.19 20.96
C LYS A 423 -36.67 -4.49 21.67
N TRP A 424 -35.39 -4.69 22.04
CA TRP A 424 -34.95 -5.94 22.68
C TRP A 424 -35.52 -6.11 24.09
N LEU A 425 -35.74 -5.02 24.83
CA LEU A 425 -36.28 -5.04 26.18
C LEU A 425 -37.81 -4.86 26.23
N ASN A 426 -38.48 -4.68 25.08
CA ASN A 426 -39.91 -4.40 24.98
C ASN A 426 -40.36 -3.21 25.86
N ILE A 427 -39.60 -2.11 25.80
CA ILE A 427 -39.84 -0.90 26.60
C ILE A 427 -40.91 -0.02 25.96
N GLU A 428 -41.83 0.48 26.78
CA GLU A 428 -42.91 1.38 26.37
C GLU A 428 -42.39 2.60 25.59
N PRO A 429 -43.01 2.99 24.45
CA PRO A 429 -42.59 4.14 23.65
C PRO A 429 -42.49 5.46 24.43
N ALA A 430 -43.31 5.64 25.46
CA ALA A 430 -43.27 6.82 26.32
C ALA A 430 -41.95 6.93 27.10
N VAL A 431 -41.36 5.81 27.53
CA VAL A 431 -40.07 5.79 28.24
C VAL A 431 -38.94 6.14 27.27
N PHE A 432 -38.98 5.60 26.05
CA PHE A 432 -38.02 5.95 25.01
C PHE A 432 -38.03 7.46 24.67
N LEU A 433 -39.21 8.10 24.65
CA LEU A 433 -39.31 9.54 24.48
C LEU A 433 -38.64 10.33 25.62
N LYS A 434 -38.71 9.85 26.86
CA LYS A 434 -37.97 10.45 27.99
C LYS A 434 -36.46 10.36 27.79
N TRP A 435 -35.96 9.21 27.32
CA TRP A 435 -34.53 9.05 27.03
C TRP A 435 -34.06 10.03 25.96
N ARG A 436 -34.83 10.18 24.88
CA ARG A 436 -34.54 11.17 23.83
C ARG A 436 -34.60 12.61 24.32
N ALA A 437 -35.50 12.91 25.25
CA ALA A 437 -35.58 14.24 25.86
C ALA A 437 -34.33 14.52 26.73
N ALA A 438 -33.89 13.55 27.53
CA ALA A 438 -32.68 13.68 28.35
C ALA A 438 -31.41 13.92 27.51
N LEU A 439 -31.29 13.28 26.34
CA LEU A 439 -30.21 13.52 25.38
C LEU A 439 -30.23 14.93 24.74
N ARG A 440 -31.32 15.69 24.91
CA ARG A 440 -31.48 17.04 24.35
C ARG A 440 -31.48 18.15 25.40
N SER A 441 -31.60 17.80 26.69
CA SER A 441 -31.82 18.77 27.77
C SER A 441 -30.55 19.44 28.32
N ALA A 442 -29.50 19.55 27.52
CA ALA A 442 -28.33 20.39 27.83
C ALA A 442 -28.40 21.67 26.96
N SER A 443 -29.32 22.57 27.31
CA SER A 443 -29.39 23.93 26.79
C SER A 443 -29.90 24.87 27.87
#